data_AF-A0A5Q3S367-F1
#
_entry.id   AF-A0A5Q3S367-F1
#
_cell.length_a   1.000
_cell.length_b   1.000
_cell.length_c   1.000
_cell.angle_alpha   90.00
_cell.angle_beta   90.00
_cell.angle_gamma   90.00
#
_symmetry.space_group_name_H-M   'P 1'
#
loop_
_entity.id
_entity.type
_entity.pdbx_description
1 polymer ?
#
loop_
_entity_poly.entity_id
_entity_poly.type
_entity_poly.pdbx_seq_one_letter_code
_entity_poly.pdbx_strand_id
1 'polypeptide(L)' 'MDDYQRALKQLDELIAHFRSQGEVSCAVAEAEDRLLIKLADLKIDLKPQHTQDIANINLFYQGHIQS' A
#
# COMPACT_ATOMS: atom_id res chain seq x y z
N MET A 1 9.08 -13.58 -11.52
CA MET A 1 8.00 -12.79 -10.93
C MET A 1 8.28 -11.35 -11.28
N ASP A 2 7.47 -10.77 -12.15
CA ASP A 2 7.58 -9.39 -12.59
C ASP A 2 7.45 -8.44 -11.38
N ASP A 3 8.34 -7.46 -11.24
CA ASP A 3 8.32 -6.50 -10.13
C ASP A 3 6.97 -5.80 -9.98
N TYR A 4 6.23 -5.66 -11.08
CA TYR A 4 4.84 -5.21 -11.11
C TYR A 4 3.89 -6.11 -10.29
N GLN A 5 3.93 -7.43 -10.50
CA GLN A 5 3.09 -8.36 -9.74
C GLN A 5 3.47 -8.38 -8.26
N ARG A 6 4.77 -8.20 -7.94
CA ARG A 6 5.22 -8.06 -6.56
C ARG A 6 4.64 -6.79 -5.94
N ALA A 7 4.71 -5.65 -6.64
CA ALA A 7 4.17 -4.38 -6.16
C ALA A 7 2.66 -4.44 -5.92
N LEU A 8 1.89 -5.07 -6.81
CA LEU A 8 0.44 -5.28 -6.60
C LEU A 8 0.15 -6.08 -5.32
N LYS A 9 0.91 -7.16 -5.09
CA LYS A 9 0.76 -7.95 -3.86
C LYS A 9 1.13 -7.14 -2.61
N GLN A 10 2.21 -6.36 -2.67
CA GLN A 10 2.63 -5.49 -1.57
C GLN A 10 1.55 -4.44 -1.24
N LEU A 11 0.88 -3.87 -2.25
CA LEU A 11 -0.25 -2.97 -2.05
C LEU A 11 -1.43 -3.65 -1.36
N ASP A 12 -1.80 -4.87 -1.76
CA ASP A 12 -2.86 -5.63 -1.09
C ASP A 12 -2.55 -5.90 0.38
N GLU A 13 -1.31 -6.29 0.68
CA GLU A 13 -0.85 -6.54 2.05
C GLU A 13 -0.83 -5.26 2.91
N LEU A 14 -0.40 -4.12 2.36
CA LEU A 14 -0.46 -2.82 3.04
C LEU A 14 -1.91 -2.42 3.36
N ILE A 15 -2.81 -2.54 2.38
CA ILE A 15 -4.24 -2.22 2.57
C ILE A 15 -4.84 -3.10 3.67
N ALA A 16 -4.53 -4.40 3.67
CA ALA A 16 -5.00 -5.32 4.70
C ALA A 16 -4.43 -4.99 6.08
N HIS A 17 -3.14 -4.64 6.16
CA HIS A 17 -2.48 -4.27 7.41
C HIS A 17 -3.10 -3.02 8.04
N PHE A 18 -3.26 -1.93 7.29
CA PHE A 18 -3.90 -0.72 7.79
C PHE A 18 -5.37 -0.94 8.15
N ARG A 19 -6.12 -1.73 7.37
CA ARG A 19 -7.50 -2.11 7.74
C ARG A 19 -7.56 -2.89 9.05
N SER A 20 -6.59 -3.77 9.30
CA SER A 20 -6.52 -4.53 10.55
C SER A 20 -6.05 -3.69 11.74
N GLN A 21 -5.33 -2.58 11.51
CA GLN A 21 -4.88 -1.65 12.56
C GLN A 21 -5.95 -0.62 12.94
N GLY A 22 -6.81 -0.24 11.98
CA GLY A 22 -7.87 0.76 12.15
C GLY A 22 -8.96 0.42 13.16
N GLU A 23 -9.02 -0.81 13.70
CA GLU A 23 -9.93 -1.17 14.79
C GLU A 23 -9.51 -0.59 16.16
N VAL A 24 -8.29 -0.04 16.31
CA VAL A 24 -7.72 0.27 17.64
C VAL A 24 -7.76 1.77 18.00
N SER A 25 -8.03 2.70 17.07
CA SER A 25 -8.15 4.13 17.44
C SER A 25 -8.97 5.01 16.47
N CYS A 26 -10.18 5.39 16.89
CA CYS A 26 -11.07 6.33 16.17
C CYS A 26 -10.45 7.68 15.80
N ALA A 27 -9.38 8.14 16.44
CA ALA A 27 -8.72 9.41 16.12
C ALA A 27 -7.77 9.33 14.92
N VAL A 28 -7.34 8.13 14.52
CA VAL A 28 -6.40 7.89 13.40
C VAL A 28 -7.15 7.47 12.12
N ALA A 29 -8.41 7.05 12.27
CA ALA A 29 -9.28 6.53 11.21
C ALA A 29 -9.38 7.42 9.97
N GLU A 30 -9.50 8.75 10.09
CA GLU A 30 -9.62 9.63 8.90
C GLU A 30 -8.29 9.74 8.11
N ALA A 31 -7.16 9.68 8.80
CA ALA A 31 -5.85 9.73 8.14
C ALA A 31 -5.54 8.38 7.49
N GLU A 32 -5.90 7.28 8.14
CA GLU A 32 -5.81 5.92 7.59
C GLU A 32 -6.74 5.72 6.40
N ASP A 33 -7.97 6.23 6.44
CA ASP A 33 -8.93 6.08 5.34
C ASP A 33 -8.43 6.80 4.07
N ARG A 34 -7.88 8.01 4.22
CA ARG A 34 -7.23 8.73 3.10
C ARG A 34 -6.03 7.97 2.55
N LEU A 35 -5.26 7.29 3.40
CA LEU A 35 -4.12 6.48 2.97
C LEU A 35 -4.60 5.24 2.21
N LEU A 36 -5.62 4.55 2.73
CA LEU A 36 -6.24 3.38 2.10
C LEU A 36 -6.82 3.71 0.72
N ILE A 37 -7.52 4.85 0.57
CA ILE A 37 -8.02 5.33 -0.71
C ILE A 37 -6.86 5.56 -1.68
N LYS A 38 -5.79 6.24 -1.25
CA LYS A 38 -4.60 6.46 -2.10
C LYS A 38 -3.93 5.16 -2.53
N LEU A 39 -3.81 4.17 -1.65
CA LEU A 39 -3.22 2.87 -1.99
C LEU A 39 -4.10 2.10 -2.99
N ALA A 40 -5.43 2.19 -2.86
CA ALA A 40 -6.38 1.57 -3.77
C ALA A 40 -6.34 2.24 -5.16
N ASP A 41 -6.33 3.57 -5.23
CA ASP A 41 -6.18 4.32 -6.48
C ASP A 41 -4.85 3.99 -7.16
N LEU A 42 -3.76 4.00 -6.40
CA LEU A 42 -2.43 3.65 -6.92
C LEU A 42 -2.43 2.22 -7.49
N LYS A 43 -3.11 1.25 -6.87
CA LYS A 43 -3.24 -0.11 -7.39
C LYS A 43 -3.96 -0.17 -8.74
N ILE A 44 -4.96 0.68 -8.95
CA ILE A 44 -5.74 0.74 -10.19
C ILE A 44 -4.92 1.40 -11.31
N ASP A 45 -4.19 2.46 -10.98
CA ASP A 45 -3.39 3.22 -11.95
C ASP A 45 -2.01 2.61 -12.22
N LEU A 46 -1.53 1.71 -11.37
CA LEU A 46 -0.21 1.10 -11.49
C LEU A 46 -0.11 0.30 -12.80
N LYS A 47 0.94 0.58 -13.56
CA LYS A 47 1.28 -0.15 -14.78
C LYS A 47 2.69 -0.75 -14.65
N PRO A 48 3.00 -1.82 -15.39
CA PRO A 48 4.34 -2.41 -15.38
C PRO A 48 5.45 -1.45 -15.82
N GLN A 49 5.09 -0.37 -16.53
CA GLN A 49 6.01 0.68 -16.98
C GLN A 49 6.35 1.70 -15.88
N HIS A 50 5.60 1.73 -14.78
CA HIS A 50 5.78 2.67 -13.68
C HIS A 50 6.87 2.20 -12.71
N THR A 51 8.10 2.07 -13.20
CA THR A 51 9.24 1.53 -12.42
C THR A 51 9.53 2.32 -11.15
N GLN A 52 9.34 3.65 -11.19
CA GLN A 52 9.51 4.50 -10.01
C GLN A 52 8.42 4.25 -8.95
N ASP A 53 7.17 4.12 -9.34
CA ASP A 53 6.08 3.84 -8.41
C ASP A 53 6.23 2.44 -7.80
N ILE A 54 6.63 1.45 -8.59
CA ILE A 54 6.97 0.11 -8.12
C ILE A 54 8.09 0.15 -7.07
N ALA A 55 9.15 0.94 -7.30
CA ALA A 55 10.23 1.09 -6.33
C ALA A 55 9.76 1.79 -5.04
N ASN A 56 8.94 2.82 -5.16
CA ASN A 56 8.36 3.54 -4.03
C ASN A 56 7.45 2.64 -3.18
N ILE A 57 6.60 1.83 -3.82
CA ILE A 57 5.75 0.84 -3.15
C ILE A 57 6.61 -0.14 -2.36
N ASN A 58 7.71 -0.62 -2.93
CA ASN A 58 8.59 -1.57 -2.27
C ASN A 58 9.26 -0.97 -1.02
N LEU A 59 9.75 0.27 -1.11
CA LEU A 59 10.32 0.99 0.03
C LEU A 59 9.28 1.23 1.13
N PHE A 60 8.09 1.67 0.74
CA PHE A 60 6.99 1.91 1.68
C PHE A 60 6.54 0.61 2.37
N TYR A 61 6.45 -0.48 1.62
CA TYR A 61 6.15 -1.81 2.15
C TYR A 61 7.17 -2.26 3.20
N GLN A 62 8.46 -2.08 2.93
CA GLN A 62 9.52 -2.47 3.86
C GLN A 62 9.44 -1.68 5.18
N GLY A 63 9.12 -0.39 5.12
CA GLY A 63 9.00 0.46 6.31
C GLY A 63 7.79 0.16 7.20
N HIS A 64 6.73 -0.45 6.64
CA HIS A 64 5.48 -0.71 7.37
C HIS A 64 5.25 -2.18 7.72
N ILE A 65 5.66 -3.12 6.87
CA ILE A 65 5.37 -4.57 7.02
C ILE A 65 6.62 -5.37 7.41
N GLN A 66 7.79 -5.08 6.83
CA GLN A 66 9.02 -5.86 7.07
C GLN A 66 9.94 -5.27 8.17
N SER A 67 9.50 -4.24 8.90
CA SER A 67 10.27 -3.66 9.99
C SER A 67 10.20 -4.47 11.29
#